data_AF-K9RMF6-F1
#
_entry.id   AF-K9RMF6-F1
#
_cell.length_a   1.000
_cell.length_b   1.000
_cell.length_c   1.000
_cell.angle_alpha   90.00
_cell.angle_beta   90.00
_cell.angle_gamma   90.00
#
_symmetry.space_group_name_H-M   'P 1'
#
loop_
_entity.id
_entity.type
_entity.pdbx_description
1 polymer ?
#
loop_
_entity_poly.entity_id
_entity_poly.type
_entity_poly.pdbx_seq_one_letter_code
_entity_poly.pdbx_strand_id
1 'polypeptide(L)'
;MYTELLLLSQILSTDSFSINQSKYTQSETVVNLYSQHKSQKSQKNFNDMLEALGERETGFKSGDLGQYNFVNPQLYFLGKYQFAEILLIRLGYYRATSYFGNGAKKNYWRGTWTNKDGINSKAEFLNSPEVQEKAIREAFGVYWQDINYLINKRGKSIESYLSQVKTFNESGKPKTIKITLSGIIAAAHLKGPDKVVDLLVSGKVSQDPFGTSILAYLSEFGGYETTPKDFLLP
;
A
#
# COMPACT_ATOMS: atom_id res chain seq x y z
N MET A 1 -0.74 0.92 -30.84
CA MET A 1 -1.36 2.21 -31.22
C MET A 1 -2.82 2.16 -30.78
N TYR A 2 -3.11 2.59 -29.56
CA TYR A 2 -4.45 2.95 -29.11
C TYR A 2 -4.30 4.19 -28.25
N THR A 3 -5.05 5.21 -28.64
CA THR A 3 -4.91 6.62 -28.28
C THR A 3 -6.07 7.01 -27.36
N GLU A 4 -5.73 7.72 -26.29
CA GLU A 4 -6.48 8.70 -25.47
C GLU A 4 -7.91 8.46 -24.93
N LEU A 5 -8.05 8.73 -23.63
CA LEU A 5 -9.00 9.73 -23.12
C LEU A 5 -8.46 10.37 -21.81
N LEU A 6 -8.24 11.69 -21.80
CA LEU A 6 -7.89 12.54 -20.65
C LEU A 6 -9.12 13.31 -20.08
N LEU A 7 -9.05 13.57 -18.77
CA LEU A 7 -9.52 14.70 -17.95
C LEU A 7 -10.98 15.18 -17.89
N LEU A 8 -11.41 15.45 -16.64
CA LEU A 8 -11.99 16.72 -16.12
C LEU A 8 -11.91 16.65 -14.57
N SER A 9 -11.55 17.67 -13.79
CA SER A 9 -11.51 19.13 -13.99
C SER A 9 -10.49 19.81 -13.03
N GLN A 10 -9.99 20.98 -13.43
CA GLN A 10 -9.39 22.01 -12.57
C GLN A 10 -10.39 23.17 -12.43
N ILE A 11 -10.48 23.79 -11.25
CA ILE A 11 -10.76 25.23 -11.11
C ILE A 11 -9.87 25.81 -9.99
N LEU A 12 -9.26 26.95 -10.31
CA LEU A 12 -8.32 27.77 -9.55
C LEU A 12 -9.03 28.71 -8.58
N SER A 13 -8.37 29.10 -7.49
CA SER A 13 -8.36 30.51 -7.06
C SER A 13 -7.07 30.83 -6.31
N THR A 14 -6.25 31.65 -6.94
CA THR A 14 -5.13 32.39 -6.35
C THR A 14 -5.69 33.54 -5.51
N ASP A 15 -5.19 33.69 -4.28
CA ASP A 15 -5.10 35.00 -3.64
C ASP A 15 -3.77 35.10 -2.90
N SER A 16 -2.93 35.97 -3.43
CA SER A 16 -1.69 36.45 -2.83
C SER A 16 -2.02 37.47 -1.73
N PHE A 17 -1.76 37.14 -0.47
CA PHE A 17 -1.77 38.12 0.62
C PHE A 17 -0.33 38.42 1.06
N SER A 18 0.11 39.63 0.72
CA SER A 18 1.40 40.21 1.13
C SER A 18 1.43 40.41 2.65
N ILE A 19 2.39 39.79 3.34
CA ILE A 19 2.63 40.07 4.76
C ILE A 19 3.65 41.21 4.86
N ASN A 20 3.21 42.34 5.42
CA ASN A 20 4.07 43.42 5.87
C ASN A 20 5.01 42.90 6.97
N GLN A 21 6.32 42.85 6.68
CA GLN A 21 7.35 42.69 7.72
C GLN A 21 7.55 44.02 8.43
N SER A 22 7.00 44.19 9.63
CA SER A 22 7.64 45.04 10.63
C SER A 22 7.23 44.67 12.05
N LYS A 23 8.26 44.54 12.90
CA LYS A 23 8.27 44.64 14.37
C LYS A 23 7.57 43.54 15.18
N TYR A 24 8.23 42.40 15.36
CA TYR A 24 8.20 41.67 16.64
C TYR A 24 9.53 40.95 16.86
N THR A 25 10.34 41.44 17.79
CA THR A 25 11.52 40.72 18.29
C THR A 25 11.00 39.58 19.18
N GLN A 26 11.00 38.35 18.68
CA GLN A 26 10.63 37.18 19.47
C GLN A 26 11.72 36.92 20.51
N SER A 27 11.37 36.87 21.80
CA SER A 27 12.34 36.51 22.84
C SER A 27 12.78 35.05 22.68
N GLU A 28 14.04 34.75 22.96
CA GLU A 28 14.61 33.39 22.88
C GLU A 28 13.84 32.37 23.73
N THR A 29 13.14 32.83 24.77
CA THR A 29 12.24 32.00 25.60
C THR A 29 10.99 31.53 24.83
N VAL A 30 10.41 32.37 23.97
CA VAL A 30 9.26 32.00 23.12
C VAL A 30 9.72 31.11 21.96
N VAL A 31 10.91 31.34 21.41
CA VAL A 31 11.52 30.47 20.38
C VAL A 31 11.83 29.07 20.94
N ASN A 32 12.26 28.98 22.21
CA ASN A 32 12.49 27.69 22.87
C ASN A 32 11.19 26.93 23.19
N LEU A 33 10.12 27.62 23.62
CA LEU A 33 8.80 27.00 23.79
C LEU A 33 8.18 26.57 22.45
N TYR A 34 8.36 27.36 21.39
CA TYR A 34 7.93 26.99 20.03
C TYR A 34 8.75 25.83 19.43
N SER A 35 10.04 25.74 19.78
CA SER A 35 10.93 24.66 19.32
C SER A 35 10.71 23.37 20.11
N GLN A 36 10.35 23.46 21.40
CA GLN A 36 9.98 22.29 22.21
C GLN A 36 8.60 21.72 21.86
N HIS A 37 7.70 22.50 21.26
CA HIS A 37 6.38 22.02 20.80
C HIS A 37 6.30 21.64 19.31
N LYS A 38 7.39 21.75 18.54
CA LYS A 38 7.52 21.16 17.20
C LYS A 38 8.37 19.89 17.24
N SER A 39 7.76 18.78 17.66
CA SER A 39 7.88 17.44 17.05
C SER A 39 7.52 16.32 18.03
N GLN A 40 6.24 16.21 18.36
CA GLN A 40 5.64 14.88 18.51
C GLN A 40 4.37 14.84 17.67
N LYS A 41 4.55 14.82 16.35
CA LYS A 41 3.53 14.18 15.51
C LYS A 41 3.52 12.74 16.00
N SER A 42 2.40 12.29 16.59
CA SER A 42 2.27 10.90 17.02
C SER A 42 2.72 10.01 15.86
N GLN A 43 3.65 9.13 16.16
CA GLN A 43 4.22 8.24 15.16
C GLN A 43 3.08 7.36 14.63
N LYS A 44 2.86 7.39 13.31
CA LYS A 44 1.73 6.68 12.70
C LYS A 44 1.96 5.17 12.86
N ASN A 45 0.97 4.46 13.37
CA ASN A 45 1.05 3.03 13.68
C ASN A 45 0.57 2.16 12.48
N PHE A 46 0.55 0.84 12.67
CA PHE A 46 0.12 -0.10 11.63
C PHE A 46 -1.35 0.04 11.23
N ASN A 47 -2.26 0.40 12.14
CA ASN A 47 -3.65 0.66 11.76
C ASN A 47 -3.78 1.93 10.92
N ASP A 48 -2.99 2.97 11.21
CA ASP A 48 -2.92 4.16 10.35
C ASP A 48 -2.41 3.80 8.94
N MET A 49 -1.52 2.80 8.82
CA MET A 49 -1.06 2.29 7.53
C MET A 49 -2.20 1.63 6.76
N LEU A 50 -3.00 0.79 7.42
CA LEU A 50 -4.14 0.11 6.81
C LEU A 50 -5.21 1.10 6.32
N GLU A 51 -5.50 2.12 7.12
CA GLU A 51 -6.41 3.21 6.74
C GLU A 51 -5.89 3.98 5.51
N ALA A 52 -4.60 4.34 5.51
CA ALA A 52 -3.99 5.00 4.37
C ALA A 52 -3.96 4.12 3.12
N LEU A 53 -3.75 2.81 3.28
CA LEU A 53 -3.78 1.85 2.18
C LEU A 53 -5.18 1.75 1.59
N GLY A 54 -6.21 1.63 2.44
CA GLY A 54 -7.60 1.64 1.98
C GLY A 54 -7.96 2.88 1.17
N GLU A 55 -7.52 4.08 1.62
CA GLU A 55 -7.71 5.31 0.86
C GLU A 55 -6.95 5.30 -0.46
N ARG A 56 -5.70 4.80 -0.46
CA ARG A 56 -4.88 4.70 -1.67
C ARG A 56 -5.48 3.77 -2.72
N GLU A 57 -6.05 2.66 -2.28
CA GLU A 57 -6.58 1.57 -3.09
C GLU A 57 -7.97 1.88 -3.67
N THR A 58 -8.79 2.64 -2.94
CA THR A 58 -10.20 2.90 -3.32
C THR A 58 -10.47 4.33 -3.74
N GLY A 59 -9.68 5.29 -3.27
CA GLY A 59 -9.94 6.73 -3.39
C GLY A 59 -10.96 7.29 -2.38
N PHE A 60 -11.61 6.45 -1.58
CA PHE A 60 -12.48 6.90 -0.48
C PHE A 60 -11.65 7.29 0.74
N LYS A 61 -12.12 8.28 1.51
CA LYS A 61 -11.44 8.71 2.73
C LYS A 61 -11.40 7.60 3.78
N SER A 62 -10.32 7.57 4.56
CA SER A 62 -10.23 6.71 5.74
C SER A 62 -11.49 6.83 6.62
N GLY A 63 -11.98 5.69 7.12
CA GLY A 63 -13.24 5.58 7.87
C GLY A 63 -14.52 5.51 7.03
N ASP A 64 -14.47 5.71 5.72
CA ASP A 64 -15.63 5.52 4.84
C ASP A 64 -15.94 4.02 4.66
N LEU A 65 -17.14 3.59 5.07
CA LEU A 65 -17.58 2.21 4.92
C LEU A 65 -17.71 1.77 3.46
N GLY A 66 -17.83 2.71 2.52
CA GLY A 66 -17.78 2.48 1.08
C GLY A 66 -16.48 1.84 0.60
N GLN A 67 -15.39 1.93 1.38
CA GLN A 67 -14.15 1.23 1.07
C GLN A 67 -14.36 -0.30 0.97
N TYR A 68 -15.10 -0.90 1.91
CA TYR A 68 -15.25 -2.36 2.00
C TYR A 68 -16.13 -2.97 0.91
N ASN A 69 -17.07 -2.20 0.37
CA ASN A 69 -17.98 -2.65 -0.69
C ASN A 69 -17.54 -2.20 -2.10
N PHE A 70 -16.43 -1.46 -2.20
CA PHE A 70 -15.88 -1.01 -3.48
C PHE A 70 -15.47 -2.19 -4.36
N VAL A 71 -15.76 -2.10 -5.65
CA VAL A 71 -15.30 -3.06 -6.66
C VAL A 71 -14.68 -2.27 -7.79
N ASN A 72 -13.38 -2.51 -8.04
CA ASN A 72 -12.69 -1.82 -9.12
C ASN A 72 -13.40 -2.09 -10.47
N PRO A 73 -13.87 -1.06 -11.20
CA PRO A 73 -14.69 -1.26 -12.39
C PRO A 73 -13.92 -1.85 -13.59
N GLN A 74 -12.59 -1.76 -13.58
CA GLN A 74 -11.76 -2.20 -14.69
C GLN A 74 -11.31 -3.66 -14.55
N LEU A 75 -10.80 -4.05 -13.38
CA LEU A 75 -10.22 -5.37 -13.11
C LEU A 75 -10.97 -6.19 -12.04
N TYR A 76 -12.03 -5.65 -11.46
CA TYR A 76 -12.92 -6.30 -10.48
C TYR A 76 -12.23 -6.79 -9.21
N PHE A 77 -11.17 -6.11 -8.78
CA PHE A 77 -10.64 -6.25 -7.42
C PHE A 77 -11.70 -5.85 -6.38
N LEU A 78 -11.65 -6.45 -5.19
CA LEU A 78 -12.70 -6.33 -4.17
C LEU A 78 -12.25 -5.60 -2.91
N GLY A 79 -13.15 -4.76 -2.40
CA GLY A 79 -13.13 -4.21 -1.06
C GLY A 79 -12.01 -3.22 -0.81
N LYS A 80 -11.79 -2.92 0.47
CA LYS A 80 -10.92 -1.83 0.93
C LYS A 80 -9.48 -1.97 0.42
N TYR A 81 -9.02 -3.21 0.30
CA TYR A 81 -7.64 -3.56 -0.07
C TYR A 81 -7.51 -4.16 -1.47
N GLN A 82 -8.47 -3.90 -2.38
CA GLN A 82 -8.44 -4.39 -3.76
C GLN A 82 -8.04 -5.88 -3.91
N PHE A 83 -8.68 -6.78 -3.17
CA PHE A 83 -8.35 -8.21 -3.21
C PHE A 83 -8.53 -8.83 -4.60
N ALA A 84 -7.53 -9.58 -5.04
CA ALA A 84 -7.54 -10.38 -6.27
C ALA A 84 -8.00 -11.82 -6.02
N GLU A 85 -8.52 -12.51 -7.04
CA GLU A 85 -8.85 -13.94 -6.96
C GLU A 85 -7.65 -14.76 -6.51
N ILE A 86 -6.46 -14.53 -7.10
CA ILE A 86 -5.24 -15.27 -6.74
C ILE A 86 -4.85 -15.09 -5.27
N LEU A 87 -5.06 -13.89 -4.71
CA LEU A 87 -4.76 -13.65 -3.31
C LEU A 87 -5.77 -14.39 -2.42
N LEU A 88 -7.06 -14.29 -2.70
CA LEU A 88 -8.08 -15.01 -1.92
C LEU A 88 -8.01 -16.53 -2.10
N ILE A 89 -7.51 -17.03 -3.23
CA ILE A 89 -7.15 -18.44 -3.41
C ILE A 89 -6.03 -18.82 -2.43
N ARG A 90 -4.96 -18.02 -2.42
CA ARG A 90 -3.79 -18.27 -1.59
C ARG A 90 -4.11 -18.20 -0.09
N LEU A 91 -5.02 -17.34 0.32
CA LEU A 91 -5.49 -17.20 1.70
C LEU A 91 -6.55 -18.26 2.08
N GLY A 92 -7.02 -19.04 1.10
CA GLY A 92 -7.97 -20.12 1.32
C GLY A 92 -9.43 -19.69 1.43
N TYR A 93 -9.79 -18.45 1.05
CA TYR A 93 -11.18 -17.98 0.97
C TYR A 93 -11.85 -18.41 -0.34
N TYR A 94 -11.07 -18.69 -1.37
CA TYR A 94 -11.56 -18.90 -2.72
C TYR A 94 -10.88 -20.07 -3.44
N ARG A 95 -11.55 -20.63 -4.44
CA ARG A 95 -11.01 -21.69 -5.32
C ARG A 95 -11.40 -21.39 -6.75
N ALA A 96 -10.42 -21.23 -7.63
CA ALA A 96 -10.62 -21.14 -9.07
C ALA A 96 -9.40 -21.69 -9.80
N THR A 97 -9.61 -22.21 -11.01
CA THR A 97 -8.53 -22.71 -11.89
C THR A 97 -8.08 -21.67 -12.91
N SER A 98 -8.92 -20.67 -13.19
CA SER A 98 -8.63 -19.52 -14.04
C SER A 98 -8.89 -18.24 -13.25
N TYR A 99 -7.93 -17.32 -13.27
CA TYR A 99 -7.96 -16.07 -12.52
C TYR A 99 -7.09 -15.01 -13.23
N PHE A 100 -7.15 -13.75 -12.78
CA PHE A 100 -6.38 -12.67 -13.39
C PHE A 100 -4.87 -12.99 -13.39
N GLY A 101 -4.26 -13.02 -14.58
CA GLY A 101 -2.85 -13.43 -14.76
C GLY A 101 -2.65 -14.94 -14.98
N ASN A 102 -3.72 -15.74 -14.95
CA ASN A 102 -3.72 -17.16 -15.29
C ASN A 102 -5.02 -17.54 -16.02
N GLY A 103 -5.08 -17.29 -17.33
CA GLY A 103 -6.22 -17.66 -18.16
C GLY A 103 -7.42 -16.68 -18.15
N ALA A 104 -7.51 -15.76 -17.18
CA ALA A 104 -8.53 -14.72 -17.16
C ALA A 104 -7.94 -13.30 -17.32
N LYS A 105 -8.72 -12.42 -17.96
CA LYS A 105 -8.36 -11.01 -18.19
C LYS A 105 -8.68 -10.10 -17.00
N LYS A 106 -9.53 -10.56 -16.07
CA LYS A 106 -10.03 -9.83 -14.88
C LYS A 106 -10.36 -10.83 -13.77
N ASN A 107 -10.61 -10.33 -12.56
CA ASN A 107 -11.11 -11.13 -11.45
C ASN A 107 -12.60 -11.41 -11.63
N TYR A 108 -12.98 -12.52 -12.27
CA TYR A 108 -14.38 -12.75 -12.65
C TYR A 108 -15.26 -13.26 -11.50
N TRP A 109 -14.66 -13.79 -10.44
CA TRP A 109 -15.34 -14.35 -9.28
C TRP A 109 -16.33 -15.47 -9.65
N ARG A 110 -15.92 -16.36 -10.56
CA ARG A 110 -16.71 -17.50 -11.09
C ARG A 110 -16.38 -18.88 -10.50
N GLY A 111 -15.33 -18.98 -9.70
CA GLY A 111 -15.02 -20.14 -8.86
C GLY A 111 -15.87 -20.22 -7.57
N THR A 112 -15.34 -20.91 -6.57
CA THR A 112 -16.06 -21.33 -5.36
C THR A 112 -15.47 -20.72 -4.11
N TRP A 113 -16.30 -20.13 -3.26
CA TRP A 113 -15.94 -19.68 -1.91
C TRP A 113 -15.90 -20.86 -0.94
N THR A 114 -15.02 -20.81 0.06
CA THR A 114 -14.67 -21.99 0.87
C THR A 114 -15.34 -22.06 2.24
N ASN A 115 -16.17 -21.09 2.60
CA ASN A 115 -16.71 -20.88 3.95
C ASN A 115 -15.64 -20.50 5.00
N LYS A 116 -14.42 -20.13 4.58
CA LYS A 116 -13.42 -19.63 5.53
C LYS A 116 -13.96 -18.36 6.20
N ASP A 117 -13.92 -18.36 7.54
CA ASP A 117 -14.45 -17.26 8.37
C ASP A 117 -15.91 -16.90 8.06
N GLY A 118 -16.70 -17.91 7.67
CA GLY A 118 -18.13 -17.75 7.37
C GLY A 118 -18.44 -17.20 5.97
N ILE A 119 -17.43 -16.98 5.12
CA ILE A 119 -17.62 -16.39 3.79
C ILE A 119 -17.87 -17.46 2.72
N ASN A 120 -19.09 -17.48 2.20
CA ASN A 120 -19.59 -18.36 1.14
C ASN A 120 -19.90 -17.63 -0.17
N SER A 121 -19.82 -16.28 -0.19
CA SER A 121 -20.08 -15.51 -1.39
C SER A 121 -19.26 -14.22 -1.49
N LYS A 122 -19.18 -13.67 -2.71
CA LYS A 122 -18.60 -12.35 -2.98
C LYS A 122 -19.32 -11.25 -2.18
N ALA A 123 -20.65 -11.33 -2.10
CA ALA A 123 -21.46 -10.35 -1.38
C ALA A 123 -21.17 -10.40 0.13
N GLU A 124 -21.02 -11.59 0.71
CA GLU A 124 -20.64 -11.74 2.12
C GLU A 124 -19.24 -11.18 2.39
N PHE A 125 -18.27 -11.43 1.52
CA PHE A 125 -16.91 -10.88 1.66
C PHE A 125 -16.91 -9.34 1.65
N LEU A 126 -17.63 -8.73 0.69
CA LEU A 126 -17.75 -7.27 0.57
C LEU A 126 -18.50 -6.62 1.73
N ASN A 127 -19.40 -7.36 2.39
CA ASN A 127 -20.18 -6.88 3.54
C ASN A 127 -19.56 -7.27 4.89
N SER A 128 -18.32 -7.79 4.92
CA SER A 128 -17.65 -8.24 6.14
C SER A 128 -16.34 -7.47 6.37
N PRO A 129 -16.39 -6.22 6.88
CA PRO A 129 -15.20 -5.42 7.17
C PRO A 129 -14.15 -6.16 7.99
N GLU A 130 -14.57 -6.82 9.06
CA GLU A 130 -13.68 -7.60 9.95
C GLU A 130 -12.93 -8.70 9.21
N VAL A 131 -13.58 -9.37 8.25
CA VAL A 131 -12.94 -10.41 7.43
C VAL A 131 -11.94 -9.80 6.44
N GLN A 132 -12.22 -8.62 5.88
CA GLN A 132 -11.24 -7.93 5.03
C GLN A 132 -10.03 -7.46 5.83
N GLU A 133 -10.22 -6.94 7.05
CA GLU A 133 -9.14 -6.55 7.97
C GLU A 133 -8.28 -7.76 8.40
N LYS A 134 -8.92 -8.92 8.62
CA LYS A 134 -8.21 -10.17 8.87
C LYS A 134 -7.43 -10.63 7.63
N ALA A 135 -8.07 -10.66 6.47
CA ALA A 135 -7.48 -11.15 5.22
C ALA A 135 -6.27 -10.32 4.78
N ILE A 136 -6.26 -9.00 4.98
CA ILE A 136 -5.08 -8.18 4.63
C ILE A 136 -3.89 -8.47 5.54
N ARG A 137 -4.11 -8.75 6.83
CA ARG A 137 -3.05 -9.15 7.76
C ARG A 137 -2.48 -10.51 7.38
N GLU A 138 -3.33 -11.47 7.06
CA GLU A 138 -2.88 -12.76 6.54
C GLU A 138 -2.08 -12.60 5.23
N ALA A 139 -2.53 -11.74 4.31
CA ALA A 139 -1.80 -11.42 3.09
C ALA A 139 -0.40 -10.87 3.39
N PHE A 140 -0.29 -9.94 4.33
CA PHE A 140 1.00 -9.38 4.74
C PHE A 140 1.91 -10.41 5.39
N GLY A 141 1.36 -11.33 6.19
CA GLY A 141 2.10 -12.47 6.73
C GLY A 141 2.67 -13.37 5.63
N VAL A 142 1.86 -13.68 4.62
CA VAL A 142 2.28 -14.44 3.44
C VAL A 142 3.35 -13.70 2.64
N TYR A 143 3.20 -12.39 2.42
CA TYR A 143 4.21 -11.59 1.73
C TYR A 143 5.53 -11.56 2.49
N TRP A 144 5.49 -11.39 3.81
CA TRP A 144 6.66 -11.40 4.67
C TRP A 144 7.42 -12.72 4.57
N GLN A 145 6.72 -13.86 4.62
CA GLN A 145 7.33 -15.18 4.47
C GLN A 145 7.99 -15.35 3.09
N ASP A 146 7.28 -14.97 2.02
CA ASP A 146 7.80 -15.08 0.65
C ASP A 146 9.02 -14.20 0.42
N ILE A 147 9.00 -12.95 0.89
CA ILE A 147 10.14 -12.04 0.74
C ILE A 147 11.37 -12.65 1.42
N ASN A 148 11.22 -13.14 2.66
CA ASN A 148 12.31 -13.79 3.38
C ASN A 148 12.84 -15.02 2.65
N TYR A 149 11.95 -15.86 2.12
CA TYR A 149 12.32 -17.02 1.33
C TYR A 149 13.07 -16.65 0.04
N LEU A 150 12.51 -15.73 -0.74
CA LEU A 150 13.04 -15.32 -2.04
C LEU A 150 14.35 -14.55 -1.91
N ILE A 151 14.49 -13.69 -0.90
CA ILE A 151 15.72 -12.93 -0.67
C ILE A 151 16.85 -13.83 -0.16
N ASN A 152 16.52 -14.83 0.67
CA ASN A 152 17.47 -15.84 1.12
C ASN A 152 18.01 -16.68 -0.05
N LYS A 153 17.15 -17.05 -1.01
CA LYS A 153 17.58 -17.69 -2.27
C LYS A 153 18.55 -16.85 -3.11
N ARG A 154 18.60 -15.53 -2.90
CA ARG A 154 19.58 -14.63 -3.53
C ARG A 154 20.85 -14.43 -2.67
N GLY A 155 21.01 -15.18 -1.57
CA GLY A 155 22.14 -15.06 -0.65
C GLY A 155 22.11 -13.77 0.18
N LYS A 156 20.91 -13.22 0.43
CA LYS A 156 20.69 -11.97 1.16
C LYS A 156 19.67 -12.19 2.28
N SER A 157 19.55 -11.22 3.20
CA SER A 157 18.45 -11.20 4.20
C SER A 157 17.77 -9.83 4.17
N ILE A 158 16.48 -9.79 4.51
CA ILE A 158 15.70 -8.55 4.47
C ILE A 158 16.18 -7.54 5.52
N GLU A 159 16.69 -8.02 6.65
CA GLU A 159 17.27 -7.23 7.73
C GLU A 159 18.43 -6.37 7.23
N SER A 160 19.21 -6.88 6.26
CA SER A 160 20.31 -6.13 5.66
C SER A 160 19.84 -4.90 4.85
N TYR A 161 18.55 -4.79 4.52
CA TYR A 161 17.98 -3.65 3.80
C TYR A 161 17.20 -2.71 4.71
N LEU A 162 16.64 -3.20 5.83
CA LEU A 162 15.84 -2.36 6.72
C LEU A 162 16.66 -1.18 7.26
N SER A 163 16.01 -0.01 7.31
CA SER A 163 16.60 1.28 7.69
C SER A 163 17.66 1.85 6.75
N GLN A 164 18.07 1.14 5.69
CA GLN A 164 18.98 1.70 4.69
C GLN A 164 18.30 2.83 3.90
N VAL A 165 19.08 3.85 3.55
CA VAL A 165 18.68 4.87 2.57
C VAL A 165 19.29 4.47 1.23
N LYS A 166 18.45 4.27 0.21
CA LYS A 166 18.86 3.86 -1.14
C LYS A 166 18.34 4.81 -2.19
N THR A 167 19.17 5.07 -3.20
CA THR A 167 18.76 5.80 -4.41
C THR A 167 18.45 4.81 -5.52
N PHE A 168 17.22 4.83 -6.01
CA PHE A 168 16.77 4.06 -7.17
C PHE A 168 16.72 4.96 -8.39
N ASN A 169 16.94 4.39 -9.58
CA ASN A 169 16.73 5.09 -10.84
C ASN A 169 15.41 4.63 -11.45
N GLU A 170 14.49 5.56 -11.65
CA GLU A 170 13.23 5.33 -12.35
C GLU A 170 13.18 6.21 -13.60
N SER A 171 13.35 5.59 -14.77
CA SER A 171 13.32 6.29 -16.06
C SER A 171 14.28 7.49 -16.13
N GLY A 172 15.50 7.31 -15.61
CA GLY A 172 16.53 8.36 -15.56
C GLY A 172 16.41 9.32 -14.37
N LYS A 173 15.34 9.24 -13.57
CA LYS A 173 15.13 10.11 -12.41
C LYS A 173 15.55 9.40 -11.12
N PRO A 174 16.51 9.94 -10.35
CA PRO A 174 16.88 9.36 -9.07
C PRO A 174 15.79 9.59 -8.02
N LYS A 175 15.50 8.57 -7.23
CA LYS A 175 14.59 8.64 -6.07
C LYS A 175 15.23 8.00 -4.86
N THR A 176 15.47 8.81 -3.82
CA THR A 176 16.07 8.36 -2.55
C THR A 176 15.00 7.98 -1.56
N ILE A 177 15.04 6.75 -1.03
CA ILE A 177 14.03 6.20 -0.13
C ILE A 177 14.72 5.50 1.05
N LYS A 178 14.23 5.75 2.27
CA LYS A 178 14.55 4.92 3.43
C LYS A 178 13.70 3.66 3.38
N ILE A 179 14.34 2.50 3.36
CA ILE A 179 13.68 1.21 3.32
C ILE A 179 13.14 0.87 4.70
N THR A 180 11.84 0.62 4.81
CA THR A 180 11.17 0.24 6.06
C THR A 180 10.25 -0.96 5.85
N LEU A 181 9.85 -1.62 6.92
CA LEU A 181 8.97 -2.80 6.83
C LEU A 181 7.60 -2.44 6.24
N SER A 182 7.00 -1.33 6.68
CA SER A 182 5.72 -0.82 6.17
C SER A 182 5.78 -0.53 4.67
N GLY A 183 6.83 0.14 4.20
CA GLY A 183 7.05 0.38 2.76
C GLY A 183 7.25 -0.92 1.97
N ILE A 184 8.00 -1.88 2.51
CA ILE A 184 8.24 -3.21 1.90
C ILE A 184 6.94 -3.99 1.71
N ILE A 185 6.11 -4.07 2.76
CA ILE A 185 4.87 -4.84 2.73
C ILE A 185 3.81 -4.17 1.84
N ALA A 186 3.72 -2.84 1.85
CA ALA A 186 2.87 -2.12 0.90
C ALA A 186 3.31 -2.33 -0.55
N ALA A 187 4.62 -2.25 -0.83
CA ALA A 187 5.15 -2.52 -2.17
C ALA A 187 4.87 -3.96 -2.63
N ALA A 188 4.89 -4.93 -1.70
CA ALA A 188 4.53 -6.31 -1.96
C ALA A 188 3.04 -6.49 -2.24
N HIS A 189 2.18 -5.72 -1.56
CA HIS A 189 0.74 -5.67 -1.86
C HIS A 189 0.48 -5.23 -3.30
N LEU A 190 1.15 -4.16 -3.76
CA LEU A 190 0.99 -3.65 -5.12
C LEU A 190 1.53 -4.61 -6.19
N LYS A 191 2.75 -5.14 -6.00
CA LYS A 191 3.51 -5.80 -7.07
C LYS A 191 3.88 -7.25 -6.84
N GLY A 192 3.67 -7.77 -5.64
CA GLY A 192 4.09 -9.10 -5.23
C GLY A 192 5.47 -9.14 -4.56
N PRO A 193 5.72 -10.16 -3.71
CA PRO A 193 7.01 -10.39 -3.04
C PRO A 193 8.23 -10.48 -3.97
N ASP A 194 8.09 -11.13 -5.12
CA ASP A 194 9.17 -11.34 -6.08
C ASP A 194 9.69 -10.01 -6.66
N LYS A 195 8.77 -9.08 -6.94
CA LYS A 195 9.12 -7.75 -7.45
C LYS A 195 9.75 -6.86 -6.40
N VAL A 196 9.38 -7.02 -5.12
CA VAL A 196 10.09 -6.36 -4.01
C VAL A 196 11.52 -6.88 -3.88
N VAL A 197 11.73 -8.20 -4.00
CA VAL A 197 13.08 -8.77 -3.95
C VAL A 197 13.93 -8.33 -5.14
N ASP A 198 13.39 -8.34 -6.36
CA ASP A 198 14.06 -7.80 -7.56
C ASP A 198 14.46 -6.32 -7.36
N LEU A 199 13.58 -5.52 -6.75
CA LEU A 199 13.86 -4.12 -6.44
C LEU A 199 14.99 -3.98 -5.41
N LEU A 200 14.92 -4.68 -4.28
CA LEU A 200 15.89 -4.54 -3.19
C LEU A 200 17.28 -5.03 -3.60
N VAL A 201 17.34 -6.17 -4.28
CA VAL A 201 18.59 -6.85 -4.66
C VAL A 201 19.22 -6.24 -5.89
N SER A 202 18.43 -5.91 -6.91
CA SER A 202 18.92 -5.51 -8.24
C SER A 202 18.54 -4.09 -8.66
N GLY A 203 17.80 -3.36 -7.83
CA GLY A 203 17.34 -2.00 -8.16
C GLY A 203 16.27 -1.96 -9.27
N LYS A 204 15.68 -3.11 -9.63
CA LYS A 204 14.74 -3.21 -10.75
C LYS A 204 13.37 -2.65 -10.37
N VAL A 205 13.07 -1.47 -10.90
CA VAL A 205 11.77 -0.81 -10.73
C VAL A 205 10.71 -1.50 -11.60
N SER A 206 9.51 -1.68 -11.06
CA SER A 206 8.36 -2.25 -11.78
C SER A 206 7.10 -1.42 -11.53
N GLN A 207 6.10 -1.59 -12.40
CA GLN A 207 4.82 -0.89 -12.34
C GLN A 207 3.65 -1.87 -12.38
N ASP A 208 2.52 -1.49 -11.79
CA ASP A 208 1.26 -2.23 -11.91
C ASP A 208 0.63 -2.04 -13.31
N PRO A 209 -0.50 -2.71 -13.63
CA PRO A 209 -1.18 -2.53 -14.91
C PRO A 209 -1.69 -1.08 -15.17
N PHE A 210 -1.78 -0.24 -14.14
CA PHE A 210 -2.23 1.15 -14.21
C PHE A 210 -1.05 2.15 -14.26
N GLY A 211 0.20 1.68 -14.24
CA GLY A 211 1.41 2.51 -14.28
C GLY A 211 1.91 2.96 -12.90
N THR A 212 1.31 2.51 -11.80
CA THR A 212 1.76 2.83 -10.45
C THR A 212 3.10 2.16 -10.17
N SER A 213 4.11 2.96 -9.84
CA SER A 213 5.44 2.46 -9.50
C SER A 213 5.47 1.75 -8.15
N ILE A 214 6.23 0.66 -8.07
CA ILE A 214 6.60 0.01 -6.81
C ILE A 214 7.29 0.99 -5.83
N LEU A 215 8.04 1.96 -6.35
CA LEU A 215 8.70 3.00 -5.54
C LEU A 215 7.69 4.01 -4.97
N ALA A 216 6.48 4.11 -5.53
CA ALA A 216 5.44 4.94 -4.94
C ALA A 216 5.02 4.35 -3.59
N TYR A 217 4.67 3.07 -3.55
CA TYR A 217 4.24 2.40 -2.31
C TYR A 217 5.39 2.29 -1.30
N LEU A 218 6.59 1.92 -1.76
CA LEU A 218 7.76 1.85 -0.88
C LEU A 218 8.04 3.18 -0.16
N SER A 219 7.80 4.31 -0.84
CA SER A 219 8.02 5.65 -0.29
C SER A 219 6.84 6.16 0.53
N GLU A 220 5.62 6.02 0.03
CA GLU A 220 4.38 6.55 0.61
C GLU A 220 4.07 5.91 1.96
N PHE A 221 4.30 4.59 2.05
CA PHE A 221 4.06 3.82 3.27
C PHE A 221 5.31 3.67 4.14
N GLY A 222 6.42 4.35 3.82
CA GLY A 222 7.68 4.19 4.53
C GLY A 222 7.67 4.69 5.99
N GLY A 223 6.72 5.57 6.34
CA GLY A 223 6.70 6.29 7.62
C GLY A 223 5.81 5.71 8.71
N TYR A 224 5.31 4.49 8.55
CA TYR A 224 4.44 3.83 9.54
C TYR A 224 5.25 2.84 10.38
N GLU A 225 5.02 2.86 11.69
CA GLU A 225 5.56 1.86 12.61
C GLU A 225 4.86 0.54 12.37
N THR A 226 5.65 -0.46 12.03
CA THR A 226 5.17 -1.78 11.67
C THR A 226 6.23 -2.78 12.05
N THR A 227 5.78 -3.86 12.67
CA THR A 227 6.57 -5.00 13.07
C THR A 227 5.90 -6.27 12.53
N PRO A 228 6.61 -7.40 12.43
CA PRO A 228 5.97 -8.65 12.04
C PRO A 228 4.84 -9.08 12.97
N LYS A 229 4.82 -8.65 14.25
CA LYS A 229 3.75 -8.99 15.20
C LYS A 229 2.39 -8.45 14.77
N ASP A 230 2.36 -7.32 14.05
CA ASP A 230 1.13 -6.65 13.63
C ASP A 230 0.30 -7.48 12.63
N PHE A 231 0.93 -8.45 11.94
CA PHE A 231 0.29 -9.26 10.91
C PHE A 231 0.61 -10.77 10.99
N LEU A 232 1.57 -11.22 11.80
CA LEU A 232 1.84 -12.65 12.04
C LEU A 232 1.08 -13.23 13.24
N LEU A 233 0.59 -12.36 14.13
CA LEU A 233 -0.28 -12.74 15.26
C LEU A 233 -1.57 -11.90 15.20
N PRO A 234 -2.37 -12.04 14.12
CA PRO A 234 -3.59 -11.25 13.94
C PRO A 234 -4.71 -11.68 14.89
#